data_AF-A0AAW1HR91-F1
#
_entry.id   AF-A0AAW1HR91-F1
#
_cell.length_a   1.000
_cell.length_b   1.000
_cell.length_c   1.000
_cell.angle_alpha   90.00
_cell.angle_beta   90.00
_cell.angle_gamma   90.00
#
_symmetry.space_group_name_H-M   'P 1'
#
loop_
_entity.id
_entity.type
_entity.pdbx_description
1 polymer ?
#
loop_
_entity_poly.entity_id
_entity_poly.type
_entity_poly.pdbx_seq_one_letter_code
_entity_poly.pdbx_strand_id
1 'polypeptide(L)'
;MAASSECKVSVDKLEAPNDWAKWKWHMSTVLRSYGLEDIVSGVRKCVVLPVEPKEEEKKLYAAWQKDDAKAASLLASALSRWVAELVHY
;
A
#
# COMPACT_ATOMS: atom_id res chain seq x y z
N MET A 1 -6.55 -23.15 13.55
CA MET A 1 -6.97 -22.53 12.29
C MET A 1 -7.43 -21.11 12.58
N ALA A 2 -6.64 -20.10 12.26
CA ALA A 2 -7.10 -18.71 12.31
C ALA A 2 -7.48 -18.32 10.89
N ALA A 3 -8.79 -18.21 10.64
CA ALA A 3 -9.29 -17.67 9.38
C ALA A 3 -8.83 -16.22 9.31
N SER A 4 -7.86 -15.95 8.43
CA SER A 4 -7.51 -14.61 8.01
C SER A 4 -8.78 -13.97 7.48
N SER A 5 -9.46 -13.17 8.30
CA SER A 5 -10.56 -12.35 7.84
C SER A 5 -9.95 -11.37 6.85
N GLU A 6 -9.96 -11.74 5.57
CA GLU A 6 -9.77 -10.82 4.47
C GLU A 6 -10.83 -9.73 4.66
N CYS A 7 -10.43 -8.64 5.30
CA CYS A 7 -11.23 -7.44 5.39
C CYS A 7 -11.37 -6.94 3.95
N LYS A 8 -12.40 -7.41 3.25
CA LYS A 8 -12.78 -6.90 1.93
C LYS A 8 -13.36 -5.51 2.16
N VAL A 9 -12.49 -4.54 2.41
CA VAL A 9 -12.90 -3.15 2.50
C VAL A 9 -13.23 -2.69 1.09
N SER A 10 -14.50 -2.46 0.82
CA SER A 10 -14.95 -1.80 -0.40
C SER A 10 -14.47 -0.36 -0.38
N VAL A 11 -13.40 -0.08 -1.11
CA VAL A 11 -12.88 1.29 -1.25
C VAL A 11 -13.65 1.97 -2.38
N ASP A 12 -14.36 3.03 -2.05
CA ASP A 12 -14.98 3.90 -3.06
C ASP A 12 -13.88 4.44 -3.98
N LYS A 13 -14.09 4.34 -5.30
CA LYS A 13 -13.10 4.80 -6.27
C LYS A 13 -13.03 6.32 -6.27
N LEU A 14 -11.85 6.88 -6.53
CA LEU A 14 -11.73 8.33 -6.76
C LEU A 14 -12.33 8.68 -8.12
N GLU A 15 -13.53 9.24 -8.13
CA GLU A 15 -14.26 9.61 -9.35
C GLU A 15 -13.96 11.04 -9.82
N ALA A 16 -13.73 11.97 -8.88
CA ALA A 16 -13.42 13.36 -9.18
C ALA A 16 -12.39 13.95 -8.19
N PRO A 17 -11.65 15.01 -8.56
CA PRO A 17 -10.71 15.70 -7.66
C PRO A 17 -11.36 16.23 -6.38
N ASN A 18 -12.65 16.57 -6.43
CA ASN A 18 -13.40 17.08 -5.28
C ASN A 18 -13.57 16.03 -4.17
N ASP A 19 -13.52 14.74 -4.52
CA ASP A 19 -13.64 13.64 -3.56
C ASP A 19 -12.29 13.22 -2.95
N TRP A 20 -11.20 13.90 -3.34
CA TRP A 20 -9.84 13.57 -2.91
C TRP A 20 -9.69 13.49 -1.39
N ALA A 21 -10.24 14.44 -0.64
CA ALA A 21 -10.12 14.47 0.82
C ALA A 21 -10.80 13.25 1.47
N LYS A 22 -11.99 12.88 1.00
CA LYS A 22 -12.75 11.72 1.48
C LYS A 22 -12.04 10.42 1.11
N TRP A 23 -11.60 10.31 -0.15
CA TRP A 23 -10.86 9.15 -0.64
C TRP A 23 -9.55 8.95 0.13
N LYS A 24 -8.78 10.02 0.34
CA LYS A 24 -7.52 9.98 1.10
C LYS A 24 -7.75 9.53 2.54
N TRP A 25 -8.81 10.01 3.20
CA TRP A 25 -9.16 9.58 4.56
C TRP A 25 -9.53 8.09 4.60
N HIS A 26 -10.35 7.62 3.66
CA HIS A 26 -10.72 6.21 3.56
C HIS A 26 -9.48 5.34 3.31
N MET A 27 -8.60 5.76 2.40
CA MET A 27 -7.37 5.03 2.09
C MET A 27 -6.39 4.99 3.25
N SER A 28 -6.24 6.09 3.98
CA SER A 28 -5.41 6.12 5.19
C SER A 28 -5.93 5.13 6.23
N THR A 29 -7.25 5.03 6.40
CA THR A 29 -7.89 4.08 7.32
C THR A 29 -7.63 2.63 6.90
N VAL A 30 -7.76 2.32 5.61
CA VAL A 30 -7.48 0.98 5.07
C VAL A 30 -6.01 0.62 5.24
N LEU A 31 -5.09 1.50 4.83
CA LEU A 31 -3.66 1.27 4.96
C LEU A 31 -3.26 1.07 6.42
N ARG A 32 -3.83 1.84 7.36
CA ARG A 32 -3.62 1.65 8.80
C ARG A 32 -4.09 0.28 9.28
N SER A 33 -5.26 -0.18 8.83
CA SER A 33 -5.78 -1.50 9.21
C SER A 33 -4.87 -2.66 8.77
N TYR A 34 -4.10 -2.46 7.69
CA TYR A 34 -3.11 -3.41 7.21
C TYR A 34 -1.68 -3.16 7.72
N GLY A 35 -1.45 -2.11 8.52
CA GLY A 35 -0.11 -1.72 8.98
C GLY A 35 0.80 -1.17 7.88
N LEU A 36 0.22 -0.60 6.81
CA LEU A 36 0.93 -0.14 5.60
C LEU A 36 1.03 1.38 5.50
N GLU A 37 0.40 2.14 6.40
CA GLU A 37 0.40 3.61 6.38
C GLU A 37 1.84 4.18 6.44
N ASP A 38 2.72 3.56 7.20
CA ASP A 38 4.13 3.97 7.33
C ASP A 38 4.94 3.75 6.05
N ILE A 39 4.55 2.79 5.21
CA ILE A 39 5.20 2.54 3.92
C ILE A 39 4.78 3.63 2.93
N VAL A 40 3.47 3.89 2.81
CA VAL A 40 2.94 4.88 1.86
C VAL A 40 3.34 6.31 2.24
N SER A 41 3.47 6.61 3.52
CA SER A 41 3.94 7.92 4.01
C SER A 41 5.46 8.09 3.92
N GLY A 42 6.22 7.03 3.58
CA GLY A 42 7.67 7.04 3.50
C GLY A 42 8.40 7.04 4.85
N VAL A 43 7.68 6.90 5.97
CA VAL A 43 8.25 6.76 7.32
C VAL A 43 9.08 5.48 7.40
N ARG A 44 8.55 4.36 6.86
CA ARG A 44 9.27 3.10 6.71
C ARG A 44 10.04 3.10 5.39
N LYS A 45 11.32 3.43 5.46
CA LYS A 45 12.23 3.43 4.30
C LYS A 45 12.47 2.02 3.76
N CYS A 46 12.77 1.95 2.45
CA CYS A 46 13.28 0.75 1.80
C CYS A 46 14.53 0.24 2.52
N VAL A 47 14.58 -1.07 2.77
CA VAL A 47 15.73 -1.73 3.39
C VAL A 47 16.86 -1.77 2.35
N VAL A 48 17.97 -1.08 2.62
CA VAL A 48 19.15 -1.13 1.76
C VAL A 48 19.92 -2.40 2.10
N LEU A 49 20.03 -3.32 1.14
CA LEU A 49 20.81 -4.53 1.30
C LEU A 49 22.31 -4.24 1.08
N PRO A 50 23.21 -4.74 1.94
CA PRO A 50 24.65 -4.70 1.68
C PRO A 50 25.03 -5.63 0.51
N VAL A 51 26.29 -5.53 0.04
CA VAL A 51 26.81 -6.32 -1.10
C VAL A 51 26.70 -7.83 -0.87
N GLU A 52 26.86 -8.28 0.37
CA GLU A 52 26.66 -9.68 0.79
C GLU A 52 25.64 -9.75 1.94
N PRO A 53 24.34 -9.76 1.62
CA PRO A 53 23.31 -9.71 2.65
C PRO A 53 23.14 -11.06 3.33
N LYS A 54 23.07 -11.03 4.66
CA LYS A 54 22.71 -12.17 5.50
C LYS A 54 21.28 -12.59 5.23
N GLU A 55 20.96 -13.83 5.58
CA GLU A 55 19.62 -14.38 5.36
C GLU A 55 18.52 -13.57 6.06
N GLU A 56 18.81 -13.02 7.25
CA GLU A 56 17.89 -12.15 8.00
C GLU A 56 17.62 -10.83 7.25
N GLU A 57 18.65 -10.22 6.66
CA GLU A 57 18.52 -8.98 5.89
C GLU A 57 17.70 -9.21 4.61
N LYS A 58 17.92 -10.35 3.94
CA LYS A 58 17.09 -10.77 2.80
C LYS A 58 15.63 -10.98 3.20
N LYS A 59 15.37 -11.58 4.37
CA LYS A 59 14.00 -11.76 4.89
C LYS A 59 13.32 -10.44 5.19
N LEU A 60 14.04 -9.49 5.80
CA LEU A 60 13.52 -8.14 6.07
C LEU A 60 13.22 -7.38 4.79
N TYR A 61 14.10 -7.45 3.80
CA TYR A 61 13.87 -6.82 2.48
C TYR A 61 12.68 -7.47 1.75
N ALA A 62 12.57 -8.79 1.74
CA ALA A 62 11.44 -9.49 1.13
C ALA A 62 10.10 -9.16 1.82
N ALA A 63 10.10 -9.05 3.16
CA ALA A 63 8.93 -8.61 3.90
C ALA A 63 8.54 -7.17 3.56
N TRP A 64 9.51 -6.26 3.50
CA TRP A 64 9.29 -4.88 3.07
C TRP A 64 8.72 -4.81 1.65
N GLN A 65 9.31 -5.54 0.68
CA GLN A 65 8.81 -5.59 -0.70
C GLN A 65 7.38 -6.13 -0.80
N LYS A 66 7.05 -7.13 0.01
CA LYS A 66 5.69 -7.70 0.04
C LYS A 66 4.68 -6.69 0.56
N ASP A 67 5.03 -5.96 1.61
CA ASP A 67 4.17 -4.93 2.18
C ASP A 67 4.02 -3.73 1.22
N ASP A 68 5.10 -3.32 0.54
CA ASP A 68 5.09 -2.29 -0.50
C ASP A 68 4.20 -2.66 -1.69
N ALA A 69 4.37 -3.87 -2.24
CA ALA A 69 3.53 -4.37 -3.33
C ALA A 69 2.04 -4.46 -2.93
N LYS A 70 1.75 -4.80 -1.67
CA LYS A 70 0.39 -4.83 -1.15
C LYS A 70 -0.20 -3.42 -1.02
N ALA A 71 0.58 -2.46 -0.53
CA ALA A 71 0.16 -1.06 -0.44
C ALA A 71 -0.13 -0.49 -1.83
N ALA A 72 0.76 -0.73 -2.79
CA ALA A 72 0.58 -0.33 -4.20
C ALA A 72 -0.68 -0.97 -4.80
N SER A 73 -0.92 -2.26 -4.55
CA SER A 73 -2.12 -2.96 -5.05
C SER A 73 -3.41 -2.40 -4.47
N LEU A 74 -3.42 -2.07 -3.17
CA LEU A 74 -4.58 -1.45 -2.51
C LEU A 74 -4.88 -0.08 -3.10
N LEU A 75 -3.85 0.77 -3.26
CA LEU A 75 -3.99 2.08 -3.89
C LEU A 75 -4.50 1.94 -5.32
N ALA A 76 -3.89 1.08 -6.14
CA ALA A 76 -4.30 0.85 -7.53
C ALA A 76 -5.76 0.37 -7.63
N SER A 77 -6.20 -0.51 -6.72
CA SER A 77 -7.59 -1.01 -6.69
C SER A 77 -8.62 0.07 -6.36
N ALA A 78 -8.19 1.10 -5.64
CA ALA A 78 -9.00 2.24 -5.19
C ALA A 78 -8.98 3.42 -6.16
N LEU A 79 -8.10 3.40 -7.17
CA LEU A 79 -8.11 4.38 -8.25
C LEU A 79 -9.17 3.99 -9.30
N SER A 80 -9.90 4.98 -9.80
CA SER A 80 -10.69 4.78 -11.01
C SER A 80 -9.78 4.65 -12.23
N ARG A 81 -10.28 4.03 -13.31
CA ARG A 81 -9.53 3.86 -14.57
C ARG A 81 -8.97 5.18 -15.09
N TRP A 82 -9.74 6.25 -14.95
CA TRP A 82 -9.35 7.62 -15.35
C TRP A 82 -8.18 8.17 -14.55
N VAL A 83 -8.12 7.90 -13.23
CA VAL A 83 -7.02 8.37 -12.39
C VAL A 83 -5.79 7.47 -12.52
N ALA A 84 -5.97 6.16 -12.75
CA ALA A 84 -4.86 5.25 -13.04
C ALA A 84 -4.09 5.69 -14.30
N GLU A 85 -4.79 6.14 -15.35
CA GLU A 85 -4.19 6.68 -16.58
C GLU A 85 -3.39 7.99 -16.35
N LEU A 86 -3.71 8.78 -15.32
CA LEU A 86 -2.98 10.01 -14.96
C LEU A 86 -1.69 9.76 -14.16
N VAL A 87 -1.57 8.61 -13.50
CA VAL A 87 -0.37 8.23 -12.70
C VAL A 87 0.62 7.42 -13.55
N HIS A 88 0.20 6.91 -14.71
CA HIS A 88 1.07 6.34 -15.74
C HIS A 88 1.68 7.44 -16.63
N TYR A 89 2.65 8.18 -16.11
CA TYR A 89 3.56 9.02 -16.90
C TYR A 89 5.00 8.88 -16.40
#